data_AF-A0A7C2IKA0-F1
#
_entry.id   AF-A0A7C2IKA0-F1
#
_cell.length_a   1.000
_cell.length_b   1.000
_cell.length_c   1.000
_cell.angle_alpha   90.00
_cell.angle_beta   90.00
_cell.angle_gamma   90.00
#
_symmetry.space_group_name_H-M   'P 1'
#
loop_
_entity.id
_entity.type
_entity.pdbx_description
1 polymer ?
#
loop_
_entity_poly.entity_id
_entity_poly.type
_entity_poly.pdbx_seq_one_letter_code
_entity_poly.pdbx_strand_id
1 'polypeptide(L)'
;MKKKTLLEELRSGTAPPFIRELAGEENMDPADLVDAMLRGEVVVPYNLCRKISRPCAIGAGTRVKVNANIGTSSDYTGIEEELAKLRAAVEAGADTVMDLSTGGPLDRVREAIVAKSPLPVGSVPIYQAAVRAQEEKGSIVDMTAEDMFRAIEDHCASGVDFITVHCGVTTRVLEALKNNPRVADIVSRGGAFLAGWIIHNGEENPLYENFDRLLEIARRYEVTLSLGDGLRPGCIEDASDAAQVAELVELGRLVKRCREAGVQCMVEGPGHVPLHEVEANVR
;
A
#
# COMPACT_ATOMS: atom_id res chain seq x y z
N MET A 1 -24.03 14.13 -5.30
CA MET A 1 -23.70 13.79 -3.89
C MET A 1 -22.34 13.12 -3.90
N LYS A 2 -21.39 13.55 -3.05
CA LYS A 2 -20.14 12.79 -2.85
C LYS A 2 -20.54 11.38 -2.38
N LYS A 3 -20.02 10.33 -3.02
CA LYS A 3 -20.21 8.96 -2.51
C LYS A 3 -19.56 8.88 -1.13
N LYS A 4 -20.24 8.24 -0.18
CA LYS A 4 -19.71 7.97 1.15
C LYS A 4 -18.64 6.89 1.03
N THR A 5 -17.65 6.91 1.94
CA THR A 5 -16.73 5.77 2.08
C THR A 5 -17.45 4.58 2.71
N LEU A 6 -16.89 3.36 2.60
CA LEU A 6 -17.50 2.19 3.24
C LEU A 6 -17.66 2.39 4.75
N LEU A 7 -16.64 2.92 5.41
CA LEU A 7 -16.69 3.22 6.84
C LEU A 7 -17.78 4.25 7.18
N GLU A 8 -18.05 5.22 6.31
CA GLU A 8 -19.13 6.19 6.50
C GLU A 8 -20.52 5.58 6.31
N GLU A 9 -20.67 4.64 5.37
CA GLU A 9 -21.90 3.87 5.21
C GLU A 9 -22.17 3.03 6.46
N LEU A 10 -21.17 2.28 6.92
CA LEU A 10 -21.23 1.46 8.13
C LEU A 10 -21.55 2.28 9.39
N ARG A 11 -20.88 3.43 9.58
CA ARG A 11 -21.17 4.36 10.70
C ARG A 11 -22.61 4.90 10.66
N SER A 12 -23.21 4.99 9.47
CA SER A 12 -24.61 5.39 9.31
C SER A 12 -25.61 4.25 9.48
N GLY A 13 -25.15 3.05 9.86
CA GLY A 13 -25.98 1.86 10.06
C GLY A 13 -26.37 1.16 8.76
N THR A 14 -25.72 1.49 7.64
CA THR A 14 -25.99 0.86 6.34
C THR A 14 -24.80 -0.04 5.97
N ALA A 15 -25.02 -1.36 6.02
CA ALA A 15 -24.04 -2.34 5.56
C ALA A 15 -24.37 -2.81 4.13
N PRO A 16 -23.45 -2.63 3.16
CA PRO A 16 -23.62 -3.18 1.82
C PRO A 16 -23.79 -4.72 1.85
N PRO A 17 -24.58 -5.32 0.92
CA PRO A 17 -24.85 -6.76 0.93
C PRO A 17 -23.60 -7.64 0.93
N PHE A 18 -22.55 -7.23 0.22
CA PHE A 18 -21.30 -8.01 0.13
C PHE A 18 -20.57 -8.15 1.48
N ILE A 19 -20.83 -7.28 2.46
CA ILE A 19 -20.26 -7.42 3.81
C ILE A 19 -20.77 -8.69 4.50
N ARG A 20 -22.05 -9.03 4.29
CA ARG A 20 -22.61 -10.27 4.83
C ARG A 20 -22.02 -11.50 4.16
N GLU A 21 -21.76 -11.42 2.85
CA GLU A 21 -21.11 -12.49 2.09
C GLU A 21 -19.69 -12.71 2.60
N LEU A 22 -18.89 -11.64 2.74
CA LEU A 22 -17.55 -11.68 3.30
C LEU A 22 -17.50 -12.24 4.72
N ALA A 23 -18.43 -11.83 5.59
CA ALA A 23 -18.51 -12.38 6.94
C ALA A 23 -18.77 -13.90 6.92
N GLY A 24 -19.64 -14.37 6.02
CA GLY A 24 -19.89 -15.80 5.81
C GLY A 24 -18.65 -16.56 5.33
N GLU A 25 -17.89 -16.01 4.39
CA GLU A 25 -16.63 -16.61 3.89
C GLU A 25 -15.55 -16.73 4.99
N GLU A 26 -15.57 -15.82 5.96
CA GLU A 26 -14.64 -15.81 7.10
C GLU A 26 -15.19 -16.56 8.33
N ASN A 27 -16.39 -17.14 8.25
CA ASN A 27 -17.10 -17.76 9.38
C ASN A 27 -17.26 -16.81 10.59
N MET A 28 -17.55 -15.53 10.31
CA MET A 28 -17.78 -14.48 11.31
C MET A 28 -19.23 -14.00 11.29
N ASP A 29 -19.72 -13.48 12.42
CA ASP A 29 -20.99 -12.75 12.41
C ASP A 29 -20.82 -11.43 11.62
N PRO A 30 -21.78 -11.04 10.75
CA PRO A 30 -21.70 -9.77 10.04
C PRO A 30 -21.54 -8.54 10.96
N ALA A 31 -22.12 -8.55 12.15
CA ALA A 31 -21.96 -7.47 13.13
C ALA A 31 -20.51 -7.41 13.66
N ASP A 32 -19.90 -8.56 13.94
CA ASP A 32 -18.51 -8.63 14.40
C ASP A 32 -17.54 -8.10 13.34
N LEU A 33 -17.76 -8.44 12.06
CA LEU A 33 -16.97 -7.91 10.96
C LEU A 33 -17.12 -6.39 10.84
N VAL A 34 -18.36 -5.88 10.87
CA VAL A 34 -18.62 -4.43 10.82
C VAL A 34 -17.94 -3.71 11.99
N ASP A 35 -18.05 -4.25 13.20
CA ASP A 35 -17.42 -3.67 14.38
C ASP A 35 -15.89 -3.66 14.28
N ALA A 36 -15.28 -4.74 13.78
CA ALA A 36 -13.83 -4.80 13.54
C ALA A 36 -13.38 -3.79 12.48
N MET A 37 -14.17 -3.58 11.41
CA MET A 37 -13.90 -2.55 10.41
C MET A 37 -14.03 -1.14 10.99
N LEU A 38 -15.04 -0.88 11.82
CA LEU A 38 -15.24 0.42 12.46
C LEU A 38 -14.13 0.76 13.47
N ARG A 39 -13.55 -0.24 14.14
CA ARG A 39 -12.35 -0.11 14.98
C ARG A 39 -11.05 0.04 14.17
N GLY A 40 -11.09 -0.24 12.87
CA GLY A 40 -9.92 -0.25 12.00
C GLY A 40 -8.97 -1.41 12.31
N GLU A 41 -9.52 -2.55 12.72
CA GLU A 41 -8.82 -3.83 12.91
C GLU A 41 -8.92 -4.73 11.67
N VAL A 42 -9.91 -4.47 10.81
CA VAL A 42 -10.14 -5.14 9.53
C VAL A 42 -10.33 -4.10 8.44
N VAL A 43 -9.74 -4.33 7.27
CA VAL A 43 -10.00 -3.57 6.04
C VAL A 43 -10.60 -4.48 4.98
N VAL A 44 -11.36 -3.88 4.07
CA VAL A 44 -11.84 -4.53 2.85
C VAL A 44 -11.39 -3.67 1.67
N PRO A 45 -10.29 -4.03 1.00
CA PRO A 45 -9.81 -3.28 -0.15
C PRO A 45 -10.76 -3.45 -1.35
N TYR A 46 -11.37 -2.37 -1.79
CA TYR A 46 -12.10 -2.29 -3.05
C TYR A 46 -12.13 -0.83 -3.52
N ASN A 47 -12.19 -0.61 -4.83
CA ASN A 47 -12.25 0.72 -5.43
C ASN A 47 -13.58 1.00 -6.16
N LEU A 48 -14.12 2.22 -6.01
CA LEU A 48 -15.38 2.66 -6.63
C LEU A 48 -15.35 2.73 -8.16
N CYS A 49 -14.17 2.81 -8.77
CA CYS A 49 -13.96 2.81 -10.22
C CYS A 49 -14.09 1.42 -10.85
N ARG A 50 -14.16 0.34 -10.07
CA ARG A 50 -14.35 -1.00 -10.61
C ARG A 50 -15.35 -1.83 -9.81
N LYS A 51 -15.78 -2.94 -10.41
CA LYS A 51 -16.58 -3.97 -9.74
C LYS A 51 -15.70 -5.18 -9.51
N ILE A 52 -15.20 -5.32 -8.29
CA ILE A 52 -14.46 -6.50 -7.86
C ILE A 52 -15.41 -7.69 -7.69
N SER A 53 -14.99 -8.89 -8.12
CA SER A 53 -15.82 -10.09 -8.05
C SER A 53 -15.49 -10.99 -6.85
N ARG A 54 -14.27 -10.92 -6.32
CA ARG A 54 -13.82 -11.67 -5.14
C ARG A 54 -13.12 -10.71 -4.16
N PRO A 55 -13.86 -9.80 -3.49
CA PRO A 55 -13.28 -9.00 -2.41
C PRO A 55 -12.82 -9.91 -1.26
N CYS A 56 -11.98 -9.39 -0.36
CA CYS A 56 -11.61 -10.11 0.87
C CYS A 56 -11.51 -9.15 2.06
N ALA A 57 -11.72 -9.69 3.26
CA ALA A 57 -11.51 -8.97 4.52
C ALA A 57 -10.14 -9.32 5.12
N ILE A 58 -9.33 -8.31 5.39
CA ILE A 58 -7.95 -8.43 5.87
C ILE A 58 -7.87 -7.86 7.28
N GLY A 59 -7.59 -8.69 8.28
CA GLY A 59 -7.37 -8.21 9.65
C GLY A 59 -7.62 -9.26 10.72
N ALA A 60 -7.67 -8.80 11.98
CA ALA A 60 -7.83 -9.68 13.12
C ALA A 60 -9.19 -10.41 13.08
N GLY A 61 -9.18 -11.71 13.38
CA GLY A 61 -10.38 -12.56 13.37
C GLY A 61 -10.73 -13.17 12.01
N THR A 62 -10.18 -12.66 10.90
CA THR A 62 -10.30 -13.30 9.58
C THR A 62 -9.19 -14.33 9.38
N ARG A 63 -9.31 -15.22 8.38
CA ARG A 63 -8.21 -16.11 7.99
C ARG A 63 -7.00 -15.29 7.52
N VAL A 64 -5.79 -15.81 7.69
CA VAL A 64 -4.58 -15.20 7.12
C VAL A 64 -4.74 -15.09 5.60
N LYS A 65 -4.41 -13.93 5.05
CA LYS A 65 -4.50 -13.61 3.62
C LYS A 65 -3.10 -13.58 3.00
N VAL A 66 -2.99 -14.03 1.76
CA VAL A 66 -1.72 -14.09 1.03
C VAL A 66 -1.77 -13.19 -0.21
N ASN A 67 -0.77 -12.33 -0.35
CA ASN A 67 -0.58 -11.48 -1.52
C ASN A 67 0.45 -12.10 -2.49
N ALA A 68 0.18 -12.02 -3.80
CA ALA A 68 1.15 -12.36 -4.83
C ALA A 68 1.63 -11.11 -5.60
N ASN A 69 2.95 -10.93 -5.67
CA ASN A 69 3.54 -9.84 -6.44
C ASN A 69 3.77 -10.25 -7.89
N ILE A 70 3.24 -9.44 -8.82
CA ILE A 70 3.47 -9.54 -10.26
C ILE A 70 3.96 -8.16 -10.76
N GLY A 71 4.23 -8.04 -12.05
CA GLY A 71 4.65 -6.79 -12.67
C GLY A 71 5.80 -6.97 -13.66
N THR A 72 5.90 -6.01 -14.56
CA THR A 72 6.94 -5.92 -15.58
C THR A 72 8.24 -5.32 -15.05
N SER A 73 9.34 -5.57 -15.77
CA SER A 73 10.62 -4.89 -15.59
C SER A 73 11.11 -4.32 -16.92
N SER A 74 12.28 -3.66 -16.94
CA SER A 74 12.92 -3.22 -18.19
C SER A 74 13.19 -4.36 -19.16
N ASP A 75 13.42 -5.57 -18.65
CA ASP A 75 13.78 -6.75 -19.44
C ASP A 75 12.55 -7.54 -19.92
N TYR A 76 11.44 -7.45 -19.18
CA TYR A 76 10.20 -8.20 -19.46
C TYR A 76 8.98 -7.29 -19.33
N THR A 77 8.43 -6.85 -20.45
CA THR A 77 7.39 -5.80 -20.52
C THR A 77 6.04 -6.28 -21.08
N GLY A 78 5.89 -7.58 -21.29
CA GLY A 78 4.75 -8.17 -21.97
C GLY A 78 3.48 -8.24 -21.10
N ILE A 79 2.39 -7.64 -21.59
CA ILE A 79 1.09 -7.62 -20.89
C ILE A 79 0.50 -9.03 -20.79
N GLU A 80 0.62 -9.86 -21.83
CA GLU A 80 0.03 -11.21 -21.83
C GLU A 80 0.74 -12.13 -20.82
N GLU A 81 2.04 -11.95 -20.63
CA GLU A 81 2.83 -12.62 -19.62
C GLU A 81 2.41 -12.20 -18.21
N GLU A 82 2.17 -10.91 -17.96
CA GLU A 82 1.63 -10.44 -16.68
C GLU A 82 0.22 -10.97 -16.41
N LEU A 83 -0.64 -11.02 -17.43
CA LEU A 83 -1.96 -11.64 -17.32
C LEU A 83 -1.87 -13.15 -17.08
N ALA A 84 -0.83 -13.82 -17.59
CA ALA A 84 -0.57 -15.23 -17.28
C ALA A 84 -0.14 -15.43 -15.82
N LYS A 85 0.72 -14.56 -15.29
CA LYS A 85 1.10 -14.57 -13.86
C LYS A 85 -0.11 -14.29 -12.96
N LEU A 86 -0.96 -13.35 -13.34
CA LEU A 86 -2.22 -13.07 -12.63
C LEU A 86 -3.10 -14.33 -12.56
N ARG A 87 -3.31 -15.03 -13.68
CA ARG A 87 -4.08 -16.29 -13.70
C ARG A 87 -3.44 -17.34 -12.79
N ALA A 88 -2.13 -17.52 -12.87
CA ALA A 88 -1.41 -18.47 -12.02
C ALA A 88 -1.54 -18.13 -10.51
N ALA A 89 -1.47 -16.85 -10.13
CA ALA A 89 -1.65 -16.42 -8.74
C ALA A 89 -3.08 -16.71 -8.24
N VAL A 90 -4.09 -16.43 -9.06
CA VAL A 90 -5.50 -16.73 -8.75
C VAL A 90 -5.73 -18.23 -8.59
N GLU A 91 -5.17 -19.06 -9.48
CA GLU A 91 -5.26 -20.52 -9.44
C GLU A 91 -4.52 -21.11 -8.22
N ALA A 92 -3.41 -20.50 -7.81
CA ALA A 92 -2.66 -20.89 -6.61
C ALA A 92 -3.35 -20.48 -5.30
N GLY A 93 -4.43 -19.70 -5.35
CA GLY A 93 -5.21 -19.31 -4.18
C GLY A 93 -4.72 -18.04 -3.48
N ALA A 94 -4.04 -17.13 -4.19
CA ALA A 94 -3.77 -15.79 -3.66
C ALA A 94 -5.08 -15.07 -3.31
N ASP A 95 -5.07 -14.28 -2.23
CA ASP A 95 -6.20 -13.46 -1.80
C ASP A 95 -6.14 -12.06 -2.41
N THR A 96 -4.93 -11.54 -2.66
CA THR A 96 -4.68 -10.27 -3.34
C THR A 96 -3.51 -10.41 -4.30
N VAL A 97 -3.40 -9.46 -5.24
CA VAL A 97 -2.22 -9.32 -6.09
C VAL A 97 -1.71 -7.89 -6.05
N MET A 98 -0.41 -7.68 -6.26
CA MET A 98 0.13 -6.34 -6.48
C MET A 98 0.82 -6.25 -7.83
N ASP A 99 0.51 -5.17 -8.56
CA ASP A 99 1.26 -4.76 -9.73
C ASP A 99 2.44 -3.88 -9.30
N LEU A 100 3.65 -4.45 -9.40
CA LEU A 100 4.92 -3.80 -9.07
C LEU A 100 5.73 -3.43 -10.32
N SER A 101 5.05 -3.25 -11.46
CA SER A 101 5.65 -2.93 -12.75
C SER A 101 6.55 -1.70 -12.71
N THR A 102 7.74 -1.82 -13.32
CA THR A 102 8.71 -0.71 -13.45
C THR A 102 9.28 -0.55 -14.85
N GLY A 103 8.75 -1.25 -15.85
CA GLY A 103 9.19 -1.11 -17.24
C GLY A 103 8.08 -1.33 -18.25
N GLY A 104 8.24 -0.77 -19.45
CA GLY A 104 7.23 -0.85 -20.50
C GLY A 104 6.03 0.08 -20.26
N PRO A 105 4.89 -0.18 -20.90
CA PRO A 105 3.74 0.72 -20.84
C PRO A 105 2.96 0.56 -19.52
N LEU A 106 3.50 1.10 -18.43
CA LEU A 106 3.01 0.93 -17.06
C LEU A 106 1.49 1.13 -16.92
N ASP A 107 0.95 2.20 -17.51
CA ASP A 107 -0.49 2.49 -17.46
C ASP A 107 -1.32 1.37 -18.10
N ARG A 108 -0.89 0.87 -19.27
CA ARG A 108 -1.60 -0.21 -19.98
C ARG A 108 -1.50 -1.55 -19.26
N VAL A 109 -0.35 -1.84 -18.63
CA VAL A 109 -0.16 -3.05 -17.83
C VAL A 109 -1.10 -3.03 -16.63
N ARG A 110 -1.10 -1.93 -15.86
CA ARG A 110 -1.96 -1.74 -14.69
C ARG A 110 -3.44 -1.86 -15.06
N GLU A 111 -3.88 -1.14 -16.09
CA GLU A 111 -5.27 -1.18 -16.56
C GLU A 111 -5.69 -2.60 -16.98
N ALA A 112 -4.80 -3.34 -17.66
CA ALA A 112 -5.07 -4.72 -18.06
C ALA A 112 -5.20 -5.66 -16.84
N ILE A 113 -4.29 -5.54 -15.86
CA ILE A 113 -4.34 -6.33 -14.61
C ILE A 113 -5.61 -6.01 -13.83
N VAL A 114 -5.93 -4.73 -13.62
CA VAL A 114 -7.12 -4.30 -12.88
C VAL A 114 -8.42 -4.77 -13.56
N ALA A 115 -8.48 -4.70 -14.88
CA ALA A 115 -9.65 -5.13 -15.64
C ALA A 115 -9.86 -6.66 -15.63
N LYS A 116 -8.79 -7.45 -15.48
CA LYS A 116 -8.85 -8.92 -15.52
C LYS A 116 -8.82 -9.58 -14.14
N SER A 117 -8.34 -8.89 -13.11
CA SER A 117 -8.18 -9.46 -11.78
C SER A 117 -9.54 -9.60 -11.07
N PRO A 118 -9.91 -10.81 -10.62
CA PRO A 118 -11.06 -10.98 -9.74
C PRO A 118 -10.75 -10.59 -8.28
N LEU A 119 -9.47 -10.57 -7.91
CA LEU A 119 -8.96 -10.28 -6.57
C LEU A 119 -8.67 -8.79 -6.39
N PRO A 120 -8.56 -8.27 -5.15
CA PRO A 120 -8.06 -6.92 -4.91
C PRO A 120 -6.66 -6.75 -5.52
N VAL A 121 -6.47 -5.64 -6.23
CA VAL A 121 -5.22 -5.27 -6.87
C VAL A 121 -4.58 -4.13 -6.09
N GLY A 122 -3.36 -4.34 -5.62
CA GLY A 122 -2.51 -3.32 -5.04
C GLY A 122 -1.46 -2.79 -6.00
N SER A 123 -0.83 -1.67 -5.65
CA SER A 123 0.30 -1.12 -6.40
C SER A 123 1.16 -0.20 -5.54
N VAL A 124 2.31 0.24 -6.07
CA VAL A 124 3.21 1.21 -5.41
C VAL A 124 3.39 2.43 -6.32
N PRO A 125 2.54 3.47 -6.23
CA PRO A 125 2.53 4.58 -7.19
C PRO A 125 3.87 5.32 -7.35
N ILE A 126 4.70 5.35 -6.31
CA ILE A 126 6.03 6.00 -6.37
C ILE A 126 6.94 5.36 -7.42
N TYR A 127 6.73 4.09 -7.80
CA TYR A 127 7.52 3.44 -8.84
C TYR A 127 7.25 4.09 -10.20
N GLN A 128 5.98 4.34 -10.52
CA GLN A 128 5.59 5.01 -11.76
C GLN A 128 6.05 6.47 -11.78
N ALA A 129 5.94 7.18 -10.65
CA ALA A 129 6.46 8.54 -10.54
C ALA A 129 7.99 8.59 -10.79
N ALA A 130 8.73 7.65 -10.20
CA ALA A 130 10.18 7.54 -10.38
C ALA A 130 10.58 7.21 -11.82
N VAL A 131 9.89 6.26 -12.46
CA VAL A 131 10.13 5.90 -13.88
C VAL A 131 9.87 7.10 -14.78
N ARG A 132 8.74 7.79 -14.62
CA ARG A 132 8.42 8.99 -15.41
C ARG A 132 9.45 10.11 -15.21
N ALA A 133 9.87 10.36 -13.96
CA ALA A 133 10.92 11.36 -13.70
C ALA A 133 12.27 10.98 -14.33
N GLN A 134 12.64 9.70 -14.25
CA GLN A 134 13.85 9.19 -14.91
C GLN A 134 13.81 9.37 -16.44
N GLU A 135 12.66 9.13 -17.07
CA GLU A 135 12.47 9.24 -18.53
C GLU A 135 12.35 10.69 -19.00
N GLU A 136 11.61 11.54 -18.28
CA GLU A 136 11.29 12.91 -18.68
C GLU A 136 12.34 13.93 -18.23
N LYS A 137 12.97 13.69 -17.08
CA LYS A 137 13.90 14.64 -16.42
C LYS A 137 15.31 14.12 -16.28
N GLY A 138 15.53 12.81 -16.45
CA GLY A 138 16.84 12.17 -16.40
C GLY A 138 17.27 11.68 -15.02
N SER A 139 16.48 11.91 -13.97
CA SER A 139 16.78 11.48 -12.61
C SER A 139 15.53 11.24 -11.78
N ILE A 140 15.55 10.20 -10.93
CA ILE A 140 14.48 9.89 -9.98
C ILE A 140 14.33 10.98 -8.91
N VAL A 141 15.42 11.62 -8.48
CA VAL A 141 15.36 12.66 -7.44
C VAL A 141 14.72 13.97 -7.92
N ASP A 142 14.51 14.11 -9.24
CA ASP A 142 13.84 15.26 -9.85
C ASP A 142 12.30 15.11 -9.87
N MET A 143 11.76 14.06 -9.25
CA MET A 143 10.32 13.99 -8.96
C MET A 143 9.88 15.26 -8.21
N THR A 144 8.70 15.77 -8.52
CA THR A 144 8.04 16.80 -7.70
C THR A 144 6.95 16.15 -6.86
N ALA A 145 6.49 16.84 -5.80
CA ALA A 145 5.30 16.42 -5.06
C ALA A 145 4.11 16.16 -6.01
N GLU A 146 3.96 16.98 -7.05
CA GLU A 146 2.89 16.82 -8.04
C GLU A 146 3.06 15.56 -8.89
N ASP A 147 4.29 15.13 -9.21
CA ASP A 147 4.52 13.87 -9.91
C ASP A 147 4.10 12.67 -9.06
N MET A 148 4.39 12.72 -7.76
CA MET A 148 4.01 11.66 -6.81
C MET A 148 2.49 11.58 -6.67
N PHE A 149 1.82 12.72 -6.45
CA PHE A 149 0.36 12.76 -6.32
C PHE A 149 -0.38 12.47 -7.62
N ARG A 150 0.17 12.86 -8.78
CA ARG A 150 -0.37 12.48 -10.09
C ARG A 150 -0.34 10.97 -10.28
N ALA A 151 0.78 10.31 -9.95
CA ALA A 151 0.86 8.85 -10.02
C ALA A 151 -0.14 8.17 -9.08
N ILE A 152 -0.32 8.69 -7.86
CA ILE A 152 -1.34 8.19 -6.92
C ILE A 152 -2.75 8.31 -7.51
N GLU A 153 -3.12 9.48 -8.02
CA GLU A 153 -4.43 9.71 -8.64
C GLU A 153 -4.65 8.80 -9.86
N ASP A 154 -3.65 8.64 -10.74
CA ASP A 154 -3.70 7.75 -11.91
C ASP A 154 -4.00 6.29 -11.51
N HIS A 155 -3.33 5.80 -10.46
CA HIS A 155 -3.54 4.46 -9.94
C HIS A 155 -4.94 4.29 -9.32
N CYS A 156 -5.36 5.23 -8.48
CA CYS A 156 -6.70 5.22 -7.90
C CYS A 156 -7.80 5.31 -8.97
N ALA A 157 -7.64 6.18 -9.97
CA ALA A 157 -8.59 6.33 -11.08
C ALA A 157 -8.69 5.07 -11.94
N SER A 158 -7.59 4.32 -12.10
CA SER A 158 -7.58 3.06 -12.86
C SER A 158 -8.28 1.89 -12.15
N GLY A 159 -8.68 2.06 -10.88
CA GLY A 159 -9.41 1.04 -10.12
C GLY A 159 -8.56 0.18 -9.19
N VAL A 160 -7.32 0.58 -8.88
CA VAL A 160 -6.48 -0.09 -7.87
C VAL A 160 -7.17 -0.02 -6.50
N ASP A 161 -7.28 -1.16 -5.80
CA ASP A 161 -8.06 -1.28 -4.55
C ASP A 161 -7.28 -0.88 -3.30
N PHE A 162 -5.95 -1.00 -3.33
CA PHE A 162 -5.06 -0.49 -2.29
C PHE A 162 -3.74 0.02 -2.85
N ILE A 163 -3.13 1.02 -2.20
CA ILE A 163 -1.84 1.57 -2.62
C ILE A 163 -0.84 1.53 -1.47
N THR A 164 0.38 1.08 -1.76
CA THR A 164 1.50 1.23 -0.85
C THR A 164 2.09 2.62 -0.95
N VAL A 165 2.07 3.34 0.18
CA VAL A 165 2.58 4.70 0.31
C VAL A 165 3.59 4.76 1.45
N HIS A 166 4.82 5.15 1.12
CA HIS A 166 5.95 5.16 2.05
C HIS A 166 6.00 6.48 2.85
N CYS A 167 4.87 6.84 3.47
CA CYS A 167 4.72 8.10 4.21
C CYS A 167 5.55 8.14 5.49
N GLY A 168 5.96 6.98 6.04
CA GLY A 168 6.77 6.89 7.26
C GLY A 168 8.23 7.29 7.07
N VAL A 169 8.72 7.33 5.83
CA VAL A 169 10.08 7.76 5.49
C VAL A 169 10.18 9.27 5.67
N THR A 170 10.54 9.72 6.86
CA THR A 170 10.65 11.15 7.20
C THR A 170 12.09 11.56 7.42
N THR A 171 12.38 12.86 7.39
CA THR A 171 13.70 13.41 7.75
C THR A 171 14.20 12.85 9.10
N ARG A 172 13.33 12.81 10.11
CA ARG A 172 13.61 12.24 11.44
C ARG A 172 14.00 10.76 11.39
N VAL A 173 13.32 9.98 10.54
CA VAL A 173 13.61 8.55 10.37
C VAL A 173 14.96 8.35 9.66
N LEU A 174 15.28 9.18 8.67
CA LEU A 174 16.59 9.14 8.02
C LEU A 174 17.72 9.56 8.96
N GLU A 175 17.48 10.50 9.88
CA GLU A 175 18.44 10.82 10.94
C GLU A 175 18.69 9.62 11.87
N ALA A 176 17.66 8.85 12.21
CA ALA A 176 17.81 7.64 13.02
C ALA A 176 18.70 6.60 12.32
N LEU A 177 18.51 6.40 11.01
CA LEU A 177 19.36 5.53 10.18
C LEU A 177 20.79 6.06 10.10
N LYS A 178 20.98 7.37 9.91
CA LYS A 178 22.32 7.98 9.85
C LYS A 178 23.10 7.79 11.16
N ASN A 179 22.42 7.85 12.30
CA ASN A 179 23.02 7.66 13.62
C ASN A 179 23.23 6.17 13.98
N ASN A 180 22.53 5.26 13.30
CA ASN A 180 22.65 3.80 13.49
C ASN A 180 22.77 3.14 12.10
N PRO A 181 23.95 3.22 11.46
CA PRO A 181 24.13 2.71 10.11
C PRO A 181 23.87 1.21 10.03
N ARG A 182 23.21 0.81 8.93
CA ARG A 182 22.86 -0.58 8.63
C ARG A 182 23.95 -1.32 7.86
N VAL A 183 23.84 -2.64 7.86
CA VAL A 183 24.61 -3.52 6.99
C VAL A 183 24.04 -3.53 5.56
N ALA A 184 22.71 -3.60 5.43
CA ALA A 184 22.04 -3.69 4.12
C ALA A 184 21.38 -2.37 3.65
N ASP A 185 21.64 -1.25 4.34
CA ASP A 185 21.05 0.06 4.07
C ASP A 185 19.50 0.02 3.95
N ILE A 186 18.94 0.74 2.99
CA ILE A 186 17.51 0.80 2.69
C ILE A 186 17.20 -0.20 1.56
N VAL A 187 16.54 -1.31 1.90
CA VAL A 187 16.16 -2.35 0.93
C VAL A 187 14.76 -2.18 0.33
N SER A 188 13.98 -1.23 0.85
CA SER A 188 12.72 -0.85 0.21
C SER A 188 13.01 0.03 -1.00
N ARG A 189 12.59 -0.38 -2.20
CA ARG A 189 12.72 0.45 -3.41
C ARG A 189 12.01 1.80 -3.24
N GLY A 190 10.76 1.77 -2.78
CA GLY A 190 9.98 3.00 -2.57
C GLY A 190 10.54 3.85 -1.44
N GLY A 191 11.02 3.20 -0.37
CA GLY A 191 11.73 3.87 0.71
C GLY A 191 13.03 4.54 0.25
N ALA A 192 13.82 3.86 -0.58
CA ALA A 192 15.06 4.38 -1.13
C ALA A 192 14.83 5.56 -2.08
N PHE A 193 13.77 5.52 -2.91
CA PHE A 193 13.41 6.65 -3.78
C PHE A 193 13.08 7.91 -2.96
N LEU A 194 12.26 7.78 -1.91
CA LEU A 194 11.92 8.91 -1.05
C LEU A 194 13.10 9.36 -0.19
N ALA A 195 13.91 8.44 0.32
CA ALA A 195 15.12 8.79 1.06
C ALA A 195 16.09 9.60 0.20
N GLY A 196 16.35 9.13 -1.04
CA GLY A 196 17.17 9.85 -2.00
C GLY A 196 16.60 11.23 -2.35
N TRP A 197 15.27 11.32 -2.52
CA TRP A 197 14.59 12.58 -2.78
C TRP A 197 14.73 13.58 -1.62
N ILE A 198 14.49 13.14 -0.39
CA ILE A 198 14.62 13.96 0.84
C ILE A 198 16.04 14.48 1.00
N ILE A 199 17.04 13.61 0.83
CA ILE A 199 18.46 13.98 0.97
C ILE A 199 18.88 14.96 -0.11
N HIS A 200 18.41 14.77 -1.35
CA HIS A 200 18.77 15.63 -2.48
C HIS A 200 18.15 17.03 -2.36
N ASN A 201 16.87 17.10 -2.01
CA ASN A 201 16.12 18.36 -1.99
C ASN A 201 16.22 19.09 -0.63
N GLY A 202 16.60 18.40 0.45
CA GLY A 202 16.65 18.98 1.79
C GLY A 202 15.28 19.32 2.37
N GLU A 203 14.24 18.63 1.89
CA GLU A 203 12.83 18.85 2.22
C GLU A 203 12.21 17.60 2.88
N GLU A 204 11.10 17.77 3.60
CA GLU A 204 10.36 16.62 4.16
C GLU A 204 9.66 15.82 3.07
N ASN A 205 9.39 14.54 3.35
CA ASN A 205 8.62 13.66 2.47
C ASN A 205 7.28 14.30 2.08
N PRO A 206 7.03 14.56 0.78
CA PRO A 206 5.80 15.20 0.35
C PRO A 206 4.54 14.41 0.70
N LEU A 207 4.63 13.08 0.77
CA LEU A 207 3.52 12.21 1.14
C LEU A 207 3.21 12.24 2.65
N TYR A 208 4.20 12.62 3.47
CA TYR A 208 4.02 12.84 4.91
C TYR A 208 3.48 14.25 5.19
N GLU A 209 4.11 15.27 4.61
CA GLU A 209 3.73 16.67 4.79
C GLU A 209 2.32 16.95 4.28
N ASN A 210 1.98 16.39 3.10
CA ASN A 210 0.69 16.59 2.45
C ASN A 210 -0.25 15.37 2.65
N PHE A 211 -0.17 14.70 3.80
CA PHE A 211 -0.97 13.50 4.06
C PHE A 211 -2.49 13.76 3.99
N ASP A 212 -2.97 14.97 4.29
CA ASP A 212 -4.40 15.29 4.12
C ASP A 212 -4.84 15.23 2.65
N ARG A 213 -3.99 15.69 1.72
CA ARG A 213 -4.23 15.53 0.26
C ARG A 213 -4.33 14.05 -0.11
N LEU A 214 -3.46 13.20 0.47
CA LEU A 214 -3.50 11.76 0.25
C LEU A 214 -4.82 11.14 0.76
N LEU A 215 -5.27 11.53 1.95
CA LEU A 215 -6.54 11.09 2.52
C LEU A 215 -7.73 11.52 1.65
N GLU A 216 -7.71 12.75 1.12
CA GLU A 216 -8.76 13.22 0.20
C GLU A 216 -8.85 12.38 -1.08
N ILE A 217 -7.71 11.99 -1.65
CA ILE A 217 -7.64 11.12 -2.83
C ILE A 217 -8.19 9.73 -2.47
N ALA A 218 -7.68 9.11 -1.39
CA ALA A 218 -8.11 7.79 -0.96
C ALA A 218 -9.64 7.73 -0.71
N ARG A 219 -10.21 8.77 -0.08
CA ARG A 219 -11.67 8.88 0.13
C ARG A 219 -12.45 9.03 -1.17
N ARG A 220 -11.91 9.74 -2.16
CA ARG A 220 -12.60 10.01 -3.43
C ARG A 220 -12.86 8.72 -4.21
N TYR A 221 -11.89 7.81 -4.18
CA TYR A 221 -11.94 6.56 -4.95
C TYR A 221 -12.36 5.34 -4.13
N GLU A 222 -12.46 5.48 -2.79
CA GLU A 222 -12.44 4.36 -1.84
C GLU A 222 -11.20 3.51 -2.11
N VAL A 223 -10.05 3.91 -1.60
CA VAL A 223 -8.82 3.12 -1.73
C VAL A 223 -8.25 2.89 -0.35
N THR A 224 -7.86 1.65 -0.07
CA THR A 224 -7.19 1.32 1.19
C THR A 224 -5.73 1.76 1.12
N LEU A 225 -5.26 2.49 2.14
CA LEU A 225 -3.85 2.85 2.24
C LEU A 225 -3.07 1.71 2.90
N SER A 226 -2.14 1.11 2.16
CA SER A 226 -1.10 0.25 2.72
C SER A 226 0.07 1.15 3.13
N LEU A 227 0.22 1.41 4.42
CA LEU A 227 1.27 2.29 4.93
C LEU A 227 2.58 1.51 4.89
N GLY A 228 3.43 1.84 3.93
CA GLY A 228 4.63 1.08 3.57
C GLY A 228 5.77 1.21 4.56
N ASP A 229 6.57 0.14 4.64
CA ASP A 229 7.73 -0.02 5.52
C ASP A 229 9.04 0.35 4.79
N GLY A 230 9.23 1.63 4.52
CA GLY A 230 10.38 2.16 3.77
C GLY A 230 11.73 1.82 4.40
N LEU A 231 11.78 1.65 5.72
CA LEU A 231 12.95 1.31 6.51
C LEU A 231 12.82 -0.08 7.11
N ARG A 232 12.20 -1.05 6.43
CA ARG A 232 12.29 -2.46 6.86
C ARG A 232 13.74 -2.98 6.85
N PRO A 233 14.09 -3.97 7.70
CA PRO A 233 15.41 -4.57 7.74
C PRO A 233 15.67 -5.47 6.52
N GLY A 234 16.85 -5.31 5.92
CA GLY A 234 17.32 -6.10 4.77
C GLY A 234 18.17 -7.31 5.12
N CYS A 235 18.62 -7.39 6.37
CA CYS A 235 19.34 -8.52 6.94
C CYS A 235 18.99 -8.66 8.42
N ILE A 236 19.41 -9.77 9.04
CA ILE A 236 19.07 -10.08 10.44
C ILE A 236 19.73 -9.07 11.38
N GLU A 237 20.93 -8.58 11.04
CA GLU A 237 21.70 -7.61 11.81
C GLU A 237 21.03 -6.23 11.88
N ASP A 238 20.16 -5.90 10.92
CA ASP A 238 19.42 -4.65 10.87
C ASP A 238 18.03 -4.75 11.52
N ALA A 239 17.65 -5.94 12.02
CA ALA A 239 16.32 -6.18 12.57
C ALA A 239 16.06 -5.38 13.84
N SER A 240 14.83 -4.86 13.96
CA SER A 240 14.35 -4.10 15.11
C SER A 240 15.21 -2.87 15.45
N ASP A 241 15.92 -2.33 14.46
CA ASP A 241 16.82 -1.20 14.65
C ASP A 241 16.08 0.14 14.86
N ALA A 242 16.87 1.18 15.15
CA ALA A 242 16.33 2.51 15.42
C ALA A 242 15.53 3.08 14.24
N ALA A 243 15.93 2.82 12.99
CA ALA A 243 15.26 3.34 11.81
C ALA A 243 13.90 2.67 11.60
N GLN A 244 13.83 1.34 11.74
CA GLN A 244 12.58 0.58 11.64
C GLN A 244 11.59 1.02 12.71
N VAL A 245 12.02 1.10 13.98
CA VAL A 245 11.14 1.51 15.09
C VAL A 245 10.70 2.96 14.93
N ALA A 246 11.60 3.85 14.48
CA ALA A 246 11.26 5.25 14.25
C ALA A 246 10.18 5.41 13.17
N GLU A 247 10.27 4.64 12.07
CA GLU A 247 9.24 4.62 11.02
C GLU A 247 7.92 4.07 11.54
N LEU A 248 7.94 2.94 12.26
CA LEU A 248 6.73 2.33 12.83
C LEU A 248 5.95 3.31 13.72
N VAL A 249 6.66 4.13 14.51
CA VAL A 249 6.04 5.19 15.31
C VAL A 249 5.36 6.25 14.45
N GLU A 250 5.95 6.65 13.31
CA GLU A 250 5.29 7.56 12.37
C GLU A 250 4.06 6.92 11.74
N LEU A 251 4.15 5.66 11.30
CA LEU A 251 3.02 4.93 10.74
C LEU A 251 1.86 4.85 11.76
N GLY A 252 2.15 4.62 13.04
CA GLY A 252 1.14 4.63 14.11
C GLY A 252 0.41 5.97 14.26
N ARG A 253 1.06 7.10 13.97
CA ARG A 253 0.40 8.43 13.92
C ARG A 253 -0.49 8.56 12.69
N LEU A 254 -0.01 8.10 11.53
CA LEU A 254 -0.75 8.14 10.27
C LEU A 254 -1.99 7.24 10.30
N VAL A 255 -1.93 6.07 10.95
CA VAL A 255 -3.09 5.19 11.18
C VAL A 255 -4.22 5.93 11.90
N LYS A 256 -3.90 6.73 12.93
CA LYS A 256 -4.92 7.53 13.64
C LYS A 256 -5.59 8.53 12.70
N ARG A 257 -4.81 9.21 11.88
CA ARG A 257 -5.32 10.16 10.87
C ARG A 257 -6.20 9.48 9.81
N CYS A 258 -5.83 8.29 9.34
CA CYS A 258 -6.67 7.49 8.43
C CYS A 258 -8.04 7.18 9.06
N ARG A 259 -8.06 6.71 10.31
CA ARG A 259 -9.28 6.37 11.04
C ARG A 259 -10.21 7.57 11.25
N GLU A 260 -9.64 8.70 11.64
CA GLU A 260 -10.34 9.99 11.79
C GLU A 260 -10.94 10.44 10.45
N ALA A 261 -10.18 10.32 9.36
CA ALA A 261 -10.63 10.62 8.02
C ALA A 261 -11.53 9.54 7.40
N GLY A 262 -11.87 8.45 8.09
CA GLY A 262 -12.70 7.38 7.53
C GLY A 262 -12.10 6.70 6.29
N VAL A 263 -10.77 6.66 6.21
CA VAL A 263 -9.98 5.94 5.21
C VAL A 263 -9.53 4.62 5.82
N GLN A 264 -9.76 3.53 5.10
CA GLN A 264 -9.25 2.22 5.49
C GLN A 264 -7.73 2.20 5.33
N CYS A 265 -7.00 1.66 6.31
CA CYS A 265 -5.56 1.50 6.20
C CYS A 265 -5.06 0.22 6.87
N MET A 266 -4.00 -0.35 6.31
CA MET A 266 -3.20 -1.42 6.89
C MET A 266 -1.73 -0.98 6.95
N VAL A 267 -0.92 -1.66 7.76
CA VAL A 267 0.49 -1.31 7.98
C VAL A 267 1.35 -2.46 7.47
N GLU A 268 2.32 -2.14 6.62
CA GLU A 268 3.33 -3.11 6.18
C GLU A 268 4.36 -3.30 7.30
N GLY A 269 4.88 -4.53 7.41
CA GLY A 269 5.76 -4.96 8.49
C GLY A 269 7.06 -5.55 7.94
N PRO A 270 8.04 -5.78 8.83
CA PRO A 270 9.43 -6.01 8.45
C PRO A 270 9.68 -7.23 7.57
N GLY A 271 10.84 -7.18 6.92
CA GLY A 271 11.41 -8.27 6.13
C GLY A 271 12.24 -9.24 6.98
N HIS A 272 13.55 -9.02 7.04
CA HIS A 272 14.48 -9.96 7.66
C HIS A 272 14.48 -9.79 9.18
N VAL A 273 13.85 -10.71 9.91
CA VAL A 273 13.75 -10.69 11.38
C VAL A 273 14.07 -12.08 11.94
N PRO A 274 14.95 -12.20 12.94
CA PRO A 274 15.21 -13.49 13.56
C PRO A 274 13.98 -13.95 14.35
N LEU A 275 13.74 -15.27 14.42
CA LEU A 275 12.50 -15.83 14.97
C LEU A 275 12.15 -15.32 16.38
N HIS A 276 13.17 -15.09 17.23
CA HIS A 276 12.99 -14.62 18.60
C HIS A 276 12.52 -13.15 18.73
N GLU A 277 12.60 -12.37 17.65
CA GLU A 277 12.13 -10.97 17.60
C GLU A 277 10.78 -10.81 16.89
N VAL A 278 10.27 -11.86 16.23
CA VAL A 278 9.00 -11.80 15.49
C VAL A 278 7.85 -11.39 16.40
N GLU A 279 7.76 -11.96 17.60
CA GLU A 279 6.70 -11.61 18.56
C GLU A 279 6.76 -10.15 19.00
N ALA A 280 7.97 -9.60 19.20
CA ALA A 280 8.15 -8.21 19.59
C ALA A 280 7.71 -7.23 18.50
N ASN A 281 7.83 -7.62 17.22
CA ASN A 281 7.37 -6.82 16.09
C ASN A 281 5.84 -6.84 15.90
N VAL A 282 5.15 -7.83 16.46
CA VAL A 282 3.68 -7.95 16.38
C VAL A 282 2.97 -7.25 17.55
N ARG A 283 3.66 -7.07 18.69
CA ARG A 283 3.08 -6.58 19.95
C ARG A 283 3.05 -5.06 20.09
#